data_AF-A0A6G0X9N5-F1
#
_entry.id   AF-A0A6G0X9N5-F1
#
_cell.length_a   1.000
_cell.length_b   1.000
_cell.length_c   1.000
_cell.angle_alpha   90.00
_cell.angle_beta   90.00
_cell.angle_gamma   90.00
#
_symmetry.space_group_name_H-M   'P 1'
#
loop_
_entity.id
_entity.type
_entity.pdbx_description
1 polymer ?
#
loop_
_entity_poly.entity_id
_entity_poly.type
_entity_poly.pdbx_seq_one_letter_code
_entity_poly.pdbx_strand_id
1 'polypeptide(L)'
;MASVALLTRFKRQSMRVGLILALSSVAMLAVLAHTTHGLPLRHLTSSIACTTDVDCEVYGSKRRPHVCLENACKPQPLFPIDGYDLIGTVSAFLCVVISSGGGLGGGGLLVPLYIIVLCLSSHDAIPLSKATIFGSVLASCLLTARKKHPLVADRQLIDYEVMVMMEPMTLAGTIIGVNLNKMCPEWIITVLLVLLLSKTSQRMISKGRSTWKQEDAKDRAIMLSVVQQWMDVVHARKYSPAVVACAKKWRAAVKAPPLKSEPPQAVIKMTSFHETDTEDTDFSDDDCLIQPGAKSFDTQRGRALANLDELKAYKQSIPWSDMLVLFVAWIGLLLYSMVRGGHGTPSIIGLTCGSVAYWGLTVLAFPFFACVTSYFGFRILHRHELMRSCGMTYLPGDIQWNRRTTILYPALCTIAGIAAGLLGIGGGMVKGPLLLEIGLHPLVASATSTAMILFTSSATTFQFIVFGMLPYDYAIWYGLVGFVGGFVGQVGVSYLIRKYRKTALVMFLIAIVVCTSGIVMGVLGLLDILNNGFRGFRSLCIAV
;
A
#
# COMPACT_ATOMS: atom_id res chain seq x y z
N MET A 1 22.29 -36.72 -0.07
CA MET A 1 22.90 -35.65 -0.91
C MET A 1 22.13 -35.40 -2.22
N ALA A 2 21.63 -36.44 -2.91
CA ALA A 2 20.86 -36.29 -4.16
C ALA A 2 19.61 -35.38 -4.05
N SER A 3 18.86 -35.43 -2.94
CA SER A 3 17.66 -34.59 -2.74
C SER A 3 17.98 -33.11 -2.57
N VAL A 4 19.15 -32.76 -2.01
CA VAL A 4 19.62 -31.37 -1.87
C VAL A 4 20.10 -30.82 -3.23
N ALA A 5 20.72 -31.67 -4.06
CA ALA A 5 21.10 -31.34 -5.43
C ALA A 5 19.88 -31.13 -6.35
N LEU A 6 18.80 -31.92 -6.15
CA LEU A 6 17.56 -31.77 -6.90
C LEU A 6 16.82 -30.47 -6.52
N LEU A 7 16.75 -30.16 -5.22
CA LEU A 7 16.17 -28.92 -4.70
C LEU A 7 16.96 -27.68 -5.17
N THR A 8 18.29 -27.74 -5.20
CA THR A 8 19.11 -26.63 -5.72
C THR A 8 19.01 -26.46 -7.23
N ARG A 9 18.92 -27.55 -8.01
CA ARG A 9 18.64 -27.48 -9.46
C ARG A 9 17.26 -26.89 -9.74
N PHE A 10 16.22 -27.31 -9.01
CA PHE A 10 14.87 -26.77 -9.16
C PHE A 10 14.78 -25.29 -8.75
N LYS A 11 15.47 -24.89 -7.67
CA LYS A 11 15.57 -23.48 -7.21
C LYS A 11 16.32 -22.61 -8.24
N ARG A 12 17.36 -23.14 -8.89
CA ARG A 12 18.12 -22.46 -9.95
C ARG A 12 17.33 -22.36 -11.27
N GLN A 13 16.53 -23.37 -11.61
CA GLN A 13 15.72 -23.40 -12.83
C GLN A 13 14.49 -22.48 -12.73
N SER A 14 13.84 -22.43 -11.56
CA SER A 14 12.76 -21.47 -11.27
C SER A 14 13.23 -20.01 -11.28
N MET A 15 14.40 -19.75 -10.68
CA MET A 15 15.02 -18.42 -10.71
C MET A 15 15.34 -17.99 -12.15
N ARG A 16 15.74 -18.94 -13.01
CA ARG A 16 15.92 -18.68 -14.45
C ARG A 16 14.61 -18.32 -15.14
N VAL A 17 13.50 -19.02 -14.90
CA VAL A 17 12.20 -18.70 -15.53
C VAL A 17 11.66 -17.33 -15.09
N GLY A 18 11.72 -17.02 -13.78
CA GLY A 18 11.32 -15.70 -13.28
C GLY A 18 12.23 -14.57 -13.78
N LEU A 19 13.53 -14.84 -13.89
CA LEU A 19 14.50 -13.92 -14.48
C LEU A 19 14.27 -13.74 -15.98
N ILE A 20 13.94 -14.79 -16.73
CA ILE A 20 13.64 -14.72 -18.17
C ILE A 20 12.37 -13.89 -18.42
N LEU A 21 11.31 -14.08 -17.64
CA LEU A 21 10.09 -13.26 -17.75
C LEU A 21 10.37 -11.79 -17.42
N ALA A 22 11.11 -11.51 -16.35
CA ALA A 22 11.52 -10.15 -16.01
C ALA A 22 12.41 -9.52 -17.08
N LEU A 23 13.42 -10.25 -17.56
CA LEU A 23 14.32 -9.81 -18.62
C LEU A 23 13.58 -9.62 -19.94
N SER A 24 12.56 -10.41 -20.26
CA SER A 24 11.74 -10.22 -21.45
C SER A 24 10.89 -8.95 -21.37
N SER A 25 10.33 -8.62 -20.20
CA SER A 25 9.60 -7.37 -19.99
C SER A 25 10.51 -6.13 -19.99
N VAL A 26 11.73 -6.26 -19.46
CA VAL A 26 12.77 -5.22 -19.50
C VAL A 26 13.32 -5.04 -20.91
N ALA A 27 13.54 -6.12 -21.65
CA ALA A 27 13.96 -6.08 -23.05
C ALA A 27 12.87 -5.45 -23.92
N MET A 28 11.59 -5.74 -23.66
CA MET A 28 10.48 -5.08 -24.35
C MET A 28 10.45 -3.57 -24.07
N LEU A 29 10.62 -3.14 -22.81
CA LEU A 29 10.70 -1.72 -22.46
C LEU A 29 11.94 -1.03 -23.06
N ALA A 30 13.09 -1.71 -23.10
CA ALA A 30 14.33 -1.20 -23.68
C ALA A 30 14.28 -1.13 -25.21
N VAL A 31 13.65 -2.11 -25.87
CA VAL A 31 13.42 -2.12 -27.33
C VAL A 31 12.42 -1.02 -27.71
N LEU A 32 11.36 -0.83 -26.92
CA LEU A 32 10.42 0.27 -27.10
C LEU A 32 11.11 1.64 -26.93
N ALA A 33 11.98 1.79 -25.92
CA ALA A 33 12.80 2.98 -25.72
C ALA A 33 13.84 3.22 -26.84
N HIS A 34 14.36 2.17 -27.49
CA HIS A 34 15.23 2.33 -28.66
C HIS A 34 14.47 2.79 -29.91
N THR A 35 13.16 2.51 -30.00
CA THR A 35 12.30 3.02 -31.08
C THR A 35 11.72 4.42 -30.81
N THR A 36 11.98 5.03 -29.65
CA THR A 36 11.50 6.38 -29.28
C THR A 36 12.52 7.46 -29.65
N HIS A 37 12.84 7.60 -30.94
CA HIS A 37 13.28 8.88 -31.50
C HIS A 37 12.02 9.63 -31.98
N GLY A 38 11.34 10.30 -31.06
CA GLY A 38 10.21 11.18 -31.35
C GLY A 38 10.12 12.23 -30.25
N LEU A 39 10.52 13.46 -30.59
CA LEU A 39 10.56 14.63 -29.71
C LEU A 39 9.20 14.91 -29.03
N PRO A 40 9.21 15.55 -27.84
CA PRO A 40 8.00 15.74 -27.04
C PRO A 40 7.06 16.80 -27.60
N LEU A 41 5.77 16.54 -27.38
CA LEU A 41 4.60 17.39 -27.66
C LEU A 41 4.75 18.79 -27.05
N ARG A 42 4.54 19.83 -27.86
CA ARG A 42 4.29 21.20 -27.39
C ARG A 42 2.83 21.30 -26.96
N HIS A 43 2.58 21.44 -25.67
CA HIS A 43 1.22 21.63 -25.15
C HIS A 43 0.70 23.05 -25.39
N LEU A 44 -0.50 23.14 -25.97
CA LEU A 44 -1.28 24.36 -26.18
C LEU A 44 -1.71 24.98 -24.85
N THR A 45 -1.46 26.28 -24.69
CA THR A 45 -1.98 27.09 -23.57
C THR A 45 -3.16 27.99 -23.97
N SER A 46 -3.67 27.90 -25.20
CA SER A 46 -4.84 28.64 -25.67
C SER A 46 -5.73 27.75 -26.53
N SER A 47 -7.05 27.91 -26.44
CA SER A 47 -8.02 27.22 -27.30
C SER A 47 -7.87 27.74 -28.73
N ILE A 48 -7.05 27.04 -29.52
CA ILE A 48 -6.86 27.35 -30.93
C ILE A 48 -8.12 26.93 -31.68
N ALA A 49 -8.73 27.92 -32.35
CA ALA A 49 -9.90 27.67 -33.18
C ALA A 49 -9.50 26.83 -34.41
N CYS A 50 -10.29 25.80 -34.71
CA CYS A 50 -10.05 24.92 -35.85
C CYS A 50 -11.34 24.70 -36.63
N THR A 51 -11.20 24.35 -37.91
CA THR A 51 -12.33 23.97 -38.78
C THR A 51 -12.21 22.53 -39.27
N THR A 52 -10.98 22.01 -39.36
CA THR A 52 -10.67 20.65 -39.82
C THR A 52 -9.53 20.06 -38.99
N ASP A 53 -9.40 18.72 -38.98
CA ASP A 53 -8.36 18.03 -38.21
C ASP A 53 -6.93 18.39 -38.64
N VAL A 54 -6.74 18.74 -39.93
CA VAL A 54 -5.45 19.20 -40.45
C VAL A 54 -4.98 20.50 -39.81
N ASP A 55 -5.89 21.35 -39.33
CA ASP A 55 -5.55 22.58 -38.61
C ASP A 55 -4.87 22.27 -37.25
N CYS A 56 -5.12 21.07 -36.71
CA CYS A 56 -4.64 20.64 -35.41
C CYS A 56 -3.37 19.76 -35.47
N GLU A 57 -2.96 19.31 -36.66
CA GLU A 57 -1.79 18.42 -36.85
C GLU A 57 -0.48 19.06 -36.37
N VAL A 58 -0.33 20.37 -36.52
CA VAL A 58 0.87 21.13 -36.11
C VAL A 58 1.08 21.09 -34.59
N TYR A 59 0.03 20.81 -33.84
CA TYR A 59 -0.01 20.85 -32.39
C TYR A 59 0.06 19.46 -31.74
N GLY A 60 -0.25 18.41 -32.52
CA GLY A 60 -0.11 17.02 -32.12
C GLY A 60 1.27 16.44 -32.44
N SER A 61 1.49 15.20 -32.01
CA SER A 61 2.64 14.39 -32.44
C SER A 61 2.14 13.30 -33.38
N LYS A 62 3.02 12.76 -34.22
CA LYS A 62 2.72 11.63 -35.13
C LYS A 62 2.09 10.42 -34.43
N ARG A 63 2.33 10.24 -33.12
CA ARG A 63 1.78 9.16 -32.30
C ARG A 63 0.50 9.54 -31.53
N ARG A 64 0.17 10.83 -31.46
CA ARG A 64 -0.97 11.40 -30.71
C ARG A 64 -1.37 12.71 -31.39
N PRO A 65 -2.18 12.64 -32.47
CA PRO A 65 -2.64 13.84 -33.15
C PRO A 65 -3.65 14.59 -32.27
N HIS A 66 -3.77 15.89 -32.51
CA HIS A 66 -4.92 16.66 -32.03
C HIS A 66 -5.96 16.69 -33.14
N VAL A 67 -7.22 16.63 -32.73
CA VAL A 67 -8.37 16.63 -33.64
C VAL A 67 -9.24 17.84 -33.34
N CYS A 68 -9.96 18.30 -34.35
CA CYS A 68 -10.84 19.44 -34.21
C CYS A 68 -12.18 18.98 -33.62
N LEU A 69 -12.39 19.32 -32.35
CA LEU A 69 -13.62 18.99 -31.62
C LEU A 69 -14.26 20.28 -31.12
N GLU A 70 -15.50 20.54 -31.54
CA GLU A 70 -16.26 21.74 -31.16
C GLU A 70 -15.52 23.05 -31.52
N ASN A 71 -14.94 23.09 -32.73
CA ASN A 71 -14.13 24.21 -33.23
C ASN A 71 -12.89 24.54 -32.38
N ALA A 72 -12.41 23.61 -31.55
CA ALA A 72 -11.18 23.75 -30.79
C ALA A 72 -10.28 22.53 -30.97
N CYS A 73 -8.97 22.76 -31.12
CA CYS A 73 -8.00 21.66 -31.13
C CYS A 73 -7.94 21.00 -29.75
N LYS A 74 -8.40 19.75 -29.68
CA LYS A 74 -8.35 18.93 -28.46
C LYS A 74 -7.56 17.65 -28.71
N PRO A 75 -6.97 17.04 -27.67
CA PRO A 75 -6.39 15.71 -27.78
C PRO A 75 -7.43 14.71 -28.28
N GLN A 76 -7.02 13.80 -29.16
CA GLN A 76 -7.90 12.76 -29.69
C GLN A 76 -8.52 11.92 -28.56
N PRO A 77 -9.84 11.64 -28.61
CA PRO A 77 -10.49 10.75 -27.65
C PRO A 77 -9.96 9.33 -27.81
N LEU A 78 -10.08 8.52 -26.75
CA LEU A 78 -9.56 7.14 -26.75
C LEU A 78 -10.26 6.23 -27.77
N PHE A 79 -11.53 6.50 -28.06
CA PHE A 79 -12.32 5.73 -29.01
C PHE A 79 -12.45 6.49 -30.33
N PRO A 80 -12.13 5.86 -31.49
CA PRO A 80 -11.71 4.46 -31.67
C PRO A 80 -10.25 4.17 -31.26
N ILE A 81 -10.00 2.95 -30.76
CA ILE A 81 -8.67 2.53 -30.25
C ILE A 81 -7.68 2.38 -31.41
N ASP A 82 -6.59 3.16 -31.37
CA ASP A 82 -5.47 3.04 -32.30
C ASP A 82 -4.47 1.94 -31.86
N GLY A 83 -3.61 1.48 -32.77
CA GLY A 83 -2.62 0.44 -32.51
C GLY A 83 -1.66 0.78 -31.38
N TYR A 84 -1.28 2.04 -31.23
CA TYR A 84 -0.45 2.51 -30.11
C TYR A 84 -1.18 2.46 -28.77
N ASP A 85 -2.47 2.80 -28.74
CA ASP A 85 -3.32 2.71 -27.55
C ASP A 85 -3.55 1.25 -27.13
N LEU A 86 -3.63 0.32 -28.09
CA LEU A 86 -3.66 -1.12 -27.81
C LEU A 86 -2.36 -1.61 -27.16
N ILE A 87 -1.19 -1.23 -27.69
CA ILE A 87 0.11 -1.57 -27.09
C ILE A 87 0.24 -0.97 -25.69
N GLY A 88 -0.19 0.27 -25.50
CA GLY A 88 -0.25 0.92 -24.19
C GLY A 88 -1.17 0.19 -23.21
N THR A 89 -2.33 -0.26 -23.67
CA THR A 89 -3.29 -1.04 -22.86
C THR A 89 -2.70 -2.38 -22.43
N VAL A 90 -2.11 -3.13 -23.36
CA VAL A 90 -1.49 -4.44 -23.07
C VAL A 90 -0.30 -4.31 -22.13
N SER A 91 0.57 -3.32 -22.37
CA SER A 91 1.73 -3.07 -21.51
C SER A 91 1.32 -2.62 -20.11
N ALA A 92 0.32 -1.75 -19.98
CA ALA A 92 -0.25 -1.35 -18.69
C ALA A 92 -0.84 -2.55 -17.94
N PHE A 93 -1.60 -3.41 -18.62
CA PHE A 93 -2.14 -4.64 -18.04
C PHE A 93 -1.02 -5.53 -17.47
N LEU A 94 0.03 -5.81 -18.25
CA LEU A 94 1.17 -6.63 -17.81
C LEU A 94 1.91 -5.99 -16.64
N CYS A 95 2.10 -4.67 -16.67
CA CYS A 95 2.71 -3.91 -15.59
C CYS A 95 1.91 -4.02 -14.28
N VAL A 96 0.59 -3.92 -14.36
CA VAL A 96 -0.30 -4.10 -13.21
C VAL A 96 -0.20 -5.54 -12.69
N VAL A 97 -0.27 -6.55 -13.56
CA VAL A 97 -0.17 -7.97 -13.16
C VAL A 97 1.12 -8.24 -12.37
N ILE A 98 2.26 -7.71 -12.82
CA ILE A 98 3.55 -7.86 -12.15
C ILE A 98 3.58 -7.13 -10.80
N SER A 99 2.98 -5.95 -10.72
CA SER A 99 3.09 -5.07 -9.55
C SER A 99 2.08 -5.35 -8.43
N SER A 100 0.90 -5.90 -8.74
CA SER A 100 -0.14 -6.21 -7.74
C SER A 100 0.34 -7.16 -6.64
N GLY A 101 1.30 -8.03 -6.98
CA GLY A 101 1.90 -8.95 -6.01
C GLY A 101 2.69 -8.32 -4.87
N GLY A 102 3.17 -7.10 -5.05
CA GLY A 102 4.00 -6.40 -4.07
C GLY A 102 3.21 -5.57 -3.05
N GLY A 103 1.89 -5.37 -3.23
CA GLY A 103 1.11 -4.41 -2.43
C GLY A 103 1.53 -2.95 -2.61
N LEU A 104 2.30 -2.66 -3.67
CA LEU A 104 2.86 -1.34 -3.99
C LEU A 104 1.92 -0.49 -4.84
N GLY A 105 0.84 -1.08 -5.35
CA GLY A 105 -0.12 -0.42 -6.22
C GLY A 105 0.40 -0.08 -7.62
N GLY A 106 1.62 -0.48 -8.02
CA GLY A 106 2.11 -0.36 -9.41
C GLY A 106 2.47 1.03 -9.94
N GLY A 107 2.17 2.11 -9.21
CA GLY A 107 2.33 3.48 -9.73
C GLY A 107 3.74 3.88 -10.14
N GLY A 108 4.78 3.27 -9.54
CA GLY A 108 6.18 3.59 -9.85
C GLY A 108 6.63 3.04 -11.20
N LEU A 109 5.87 2.09 -11.75
CA LEU A 109 6.12 1.50 -13.06
C LEU A 109 5.20 2.08 -14.15
N LEU A 110 3.96 2.42 -13.77
CA LEU A 110 2.95 2.92 -14.70
C LEU A 110 3.28 4.29 -15.29
N VAL A 111 3.76 5.24 -14.47
CA VAL A 111 4.10 6.58 -14.96
C VAL A 111 5.19 6.52 -16.03
N PRO A 112 6.35 5.86 -15.79
CA PRO A 112 7.36 5.69 -16.83
C PRO A 112 6.87 4.94 -18.07
N LEU A 113 6.06 3.90 -17.87
CA LEU A 113 5.49 3.13 -18.96
C LEU A 113 4.62 4.00 -19.86
N TYR A 114 3.76 4.85 -19.30
CA TYR A 114 2.93 5.76 -20.08
C TYR A 114 3.73 6.84 -20.80
N ILE A 115 4.80 7.35 -20.20
CA ILE A 115 5.70 8.30 -20.87
C ILE A 115 6.43 7.62 -22.05
N ILE A 116 6.88 6.38 -21.91
CA ILE A 116 7.66 5.69 -22.96
C ILE A 116 6.75 5.13 -24.07
N VAL A 117 5.69 4.41 -23.69
CA VAL A 117 4.85 3.65 -24.63
C VAL A 117 3.81 4.54 -25.29
N LEU A 118 3.12 5.38 -24.51
CA LEU A 118 2.08 6.27 -25.02
C LEU A 118 2.61 7.67 -25.39
N CYS A 119 3.91 7.93 -25.17
CA CYS A 119 4.54 9.24 -25.40
C CYS A 119 3.80 10.39 -24.70
N LEU A 120 3.21 10.12 -23.53
CA LEU A 120 2.49 11.13 -22.75
C LEU A 120 3.47 12.03 -22.00
N SER A 121 3.07 13.29 -21.81
CA SER A 121 3.79 14.18 -20.90
C SER A 121 3.69 13.66 -19.46
N SER A 122 4.63 14.03 -18.59
CA SER A 122 4.57 13.61 -17.18
C SER A 122 3.29 14.12 -16.48
N HIS A 123 2.76 15.27 -16.89
CA HIS A 123 1.50 15.84 -16.39
C HIS A 123 0.27 15.02 -16.78
N ASP A 124 0.29 14.32 -17.91
CA ASP A 124 -0.84 13.50 -18.39
C ASP A 124 -0.69 12.03 -17.93
N ALA A 125 0.54 11.53 -17.91
CA ALA A 125 0.87 10.18 -17.48
C ALA A 125 0.57 9.94 -15.98
N ILE A 126 0.79 10.95 -15.14
CA ILE A 126 0.57 10.85 -13.68
C ILE A 126 -0.92 10.66 -13.34
N PRO A 127 -1.85 11.49 -13.83
CA PRO A 127 -3.29 11.27 -13.67
C PRO A 127 -3.76 9.92 -14.20
N LEU A 128 -3.31 9.52 -15.38
CA LEU A 128 -3.67 8.24 -15.98
C LEU A 128 -3.20 7.05 -15.13
N SER A 129 -2.01 7.17 -14.54
CA SER A 129 -1.49 6.19 -13.58
C SER A 129 -2.40 6.08 -12.36
N LYS A 130 -2.94 7.18 -11.82
CA LYS A 130 -3.85 7.14 -10.67
C LYS A 130 -5.12 6.35 -10.96
N ALA A 131 -5.75 6.56 -12.12
CA ALA A 131 -6.93 5.80 -12.51
C ALA A 131 -6.63 4.30 -12.62
N THR A 132 -5.50 3.95 -13.23
CA THR A 132 -5.05 2.56 -13.36
C THR A 132 -4.77 1.90 -12.00
N ILE A 133 -4.08 2.62 -11.12
CA ILE A 133 -3.77 2.18 -9.76
C ILE A 133 -5.06 1.95 -8.98
N PHE A 134 -6.02 2.89 -9.08
CA PHE A 134 -7.31 2.80 -8.41
C PHE A 134 -8.04 1.49 -8.75
N GLY A 135 -8.15 1.15 -10.03
CA GLY A 135 -8.74 -0.13 -10.44
C GLY A 135 -8.01 -1.35 -9.87
N SER A 136 -6.67 -1.35 -9.94
CA SER A 136 -5.84 -2.46 -9.46
C SER A 136 -5.96 -2.70 -7.95
N VAL A 137 -5.93 -1.62 -7.17
CA VAL A 137 -6.05 -1.73 -5.72
C VAL A 137 -7.48 -2.03 -5.29
N LEU A 138 -8.49 -1.61 -6.05
CA LEU A 138 -9.88 -2.03 -5.82
C LEU A 138 -10.02 -3.54 -5.94
N ALA A 139 -9.54 -4.14 -7.04
CA ALA A 139 -9.53 -5.60 -7.21
C ALA A 139 -8.73 -6.31 -6.11
N SER A 140 -7.54 -5.79 -5.80
CA SER A 140 -6.66 -6.37 -4.77
C SER A 140 -7.27 -6.27 -3.37
N CYS A 141 -7.94 -5.17 -3.04
CA CYS A 141 -8.62 -4.95 -1.78
C CYS A 141 -9.82 -5.89 -1.63
N LEU A 142 -10.64 -6.08 -2.67
CA LEU A 142 -11.75 -7.04 -2.66
C LEU A 142 -11.29 -8.47 -2.35
N LEU A 143 -10.15 -8.89 -2.92
CA LEU A 143 -9.56 -10.21 -2.66
C LEU A 143 -8.89 -10.34 -1.29
N THR A 144 -8.47 -9.23 -0.69
CA THR A 144 -7.67 -9.22 0.55
C THR A 144 -8.50 -8.92 1.78
N ALA A 145 -9.61 -8.18 1.66
CA ALA A 145 -10.50 -7.81 2.76
C ALA A 145 -11.10 -9.02 3.49
N ARG A 146 -11.27 -10.16 2.78
CA ARG A 146 -11.76 -11.41 3.37
C ARG A 146 -10.66 -12.31 3.96
N LYS A 147 -9.39 -11.93 3.85
CA LYS A 147 -8.26 -12.74 4.38
C LYS A 147 -8.05 -12.48 5.87
N LYS A 148 -7.71 -13.53 6.60
CA LYS A 148 -7.41 -13.51 8.03
C LYS A 148 -5.90 -13.33 8.29
N HIS A 149 -5.57 -12.90 9.50
CA HIS A 149 -4.20 -12.63 9.94
C HIS A 149 -3.38 -13.93 9.98
N PRO A 150 -2.11 -13.92 9.53
CA PRO A 150 -1.31 -15.14 9.39
C PRO A 150 -0.92 -15.80 10.72
N LEU A 151 -0.86 -15.03 11.82
CA LEU A 151 -0.51 -15.54 13.15
C LEU A 151 -1.73 -15.81 14.05
N VAL A 152 -2.90 -15.23 13.72
CA VAL A 152 -4.10 -15.27 14.57
C VAL A 152 -5.33 -15.41 13.68
N ALA A 153 -6.00 -16.56 13.72
CA ALA A 153 -7.10 -16.87 12.81
C ALA A 153 -8.30 -15.91 12.94
N ASP A 154 -8.55 -15.40 14.14
CA ASP A 154 -9.75 -14.58 14.40
C ASP A 154 -9.59 -13.11 13.96
N ARG A 155 -8.35 -12.64 13.74
CA ARG A 155 -8.07 -11.25 13.33
C ARG A 155 -8.07 -11.09 11.81
N GLN A 156 -8.38 -9.88 11.36
CA GLN A 156 -8.33 -9.55 9.93
C GLN A 156 -6.92 -9.25 9.48
N LEU A 157 -6.67 -9.42 8.18
CA LEU A 157 -5.36 -9.14 7.60
C LEU A 157 -5.08 -7.63 7.46
N ILE A 158 -6.13 -6.82 7.26
CA ILE A 158 -6.03 -5.36 7.20
C ILE A 158 -6.09 -4.81 8.62
N ASP A 159 -5.10 -3.99 8.96
CA ASP A 159 -5.09 -3.23 10.20
C ASP A 159 -5.82 -1.89 10.02
N TYR A 160 -7.11 -1.90 10.37
CA TYR A 160 -7.99 -0.75 10.21
C TYR A 160 -7.64 0.40 11.15
N GLU A 161 -7.05 0.12 12.31
CA GLU A 161 -6.66 1.16 13.28
C GLU A 161 -5.57 2.05 12.70
N VAL A 162 -4.59 1.41 12.07
CA VAL A 162 -3.52 2.10 11.34
C VAL A 162 -4.07 2.85 10.13
N MET A 163 -5.04 2.27 9.42
CA MET A 163 -5.70 2.90 8.28
C MET A 163 -6.43 4.19 8.66
N VAL A 164 -7.33 4.16 9.65
CA VAL A 164 -8.10 5.35 10.04
C VAL A 164 -7.24 6.46 10.62
N MET A 165 -6.13 6.11 11.28
CA MET A 165 -5.20 7.09 11.83
C MET A 165 -4.41 7.82 10.73
N MET A 166 -3.86 7.09 9.77
CA MET A 166 -2.89 7.62 8.81
C MET A 166 -3.53 8.19 7.54
N GLU A 167 -4.72 7.70 7.16
CA GLU A 167 -5.34 8.06 5.88
C GLU A 167 -5.81 9.52 5.76
N PRO A 168 -6.48 10.15 6.75
CA PRO A 168 -7.00 11.51 6.58
C PRO A 168 -5.92 12.55 6.31
N MET A 169 -4.77 12.49 7.00
CA MET A 169 -3.63 13.38 6.71
C MET A 169 -2.97 13.06 5.36
N THR A 170 -3.08 11.83 4.88
CA THR A 170 -2.62 11.49 3.52
C THR A 170 -3.50 12.18 2.48
N LEU A 171 -4.83 12.14 2.65
CA LEU A 171 -5.81 12.84 1.81
C LEU A 171 -5.61 14.37 1.82
N ALA A 172 -5.25 14.95 2.97
CA ALA A 172 -4.84 16.34 3.04
C ALA A 172 -3.58 16.62 2.20
N GLY A 173 -2.57 15.75 2.31
CA GLY A 173 -1.34 15.84 1.52
C GLY A 173 -1.56 15.72 0.02
N THR A 174 -2.52 14.90 -0.43
CA THR A 174 -2.80 14.75 -1.87
C THR A 174 -3.36 16.03 -2.49
N ILE A 175 -4.09 16.86 -1.74
CA ILE A 175 -4.52 18.18 -2.21
C ILE A 175 -3.29 18.98 -2.65
N ILE A 176 -2.29 19.12 -1.78
CA ILE A 176 -1.05 19.84 -2.11
C ILE A 176 -0.35 19.17 -3.28
N GLY A 177 -0.20 17.84 -3.24
CA GLY A 177 0.50 17.07 -4.28
C GLY A 177 -0.09 17.28 -5.68
N VAL A 178 -1.41 17.23 -5.83
CA VAL A 178 -2.08 17.44 -7.13
C VAL A 178 -1.91 18.88 -7.62
N ASN A 179 -1.98 19.86 -6.71
CA ASN A 179 -1.72 21.26 -7.08
C ASN A 179 -0.27 21.48 -7.52
N LEU A 180 0.69 20.90 -6.80
CA LEU A 180 2.09 20.92 -7.19
C LEU A 180 2.31 20.21 -8.52
N ASN A 181 1.60 19.11 -8.80
CA ASN A 181 1.70 18.44 -10.10
C ASN A 181 1.35 19.38 -11.25
N LYS A 182 0.32 20.22 -11.10
CA LYS A 182 -0.05 21.21 -12.12
C LYS A 182 0.97 22.34 -12.24
N MET A 183 1.57 22.78 -11.13
CA MET A 183 2.46 23.95 -11.09
C MET A 183 3.92 23.65 -11.46
N CYS A 184 4.43 22.50 -11.04
CA CYS A 184 5.84 22.15 -11.19
C CYS A 184 6.19 21.89 -12.66
N PRO A 185 7.35 22.36 -13.14
CA PRO A 185 7.86 21.99 -14.45
C PRO A 185 8.21 20.49 -14.51
N GLU A 186 8.16 19.93 -15.72
CA GLU A 186 8.37 18.52 -15.98
C GLU A 186 9.73 18.01 -15.46
N TRP A 187 10.80 18.82 -15.57
CA TRP A 187 12.14 18.44 -15.08
C TRP A 187 12.19 18.23 -13.56
N ILE A 188 11.41 18.98 -12.77
CA ILE A 188 11.34 18.76 -11.31
C ILE A 188 10.64 17.44 -11.03
N ILE A 189 9.52 17.18 -11.73
CA ILE A 189 8.75 15.94 -11.57
C ILE A 189 9.61 14.74 -11.96
N THR A 190 10.35 14.80 -13.07
CA THR A 190 11.23 13.71 -13.52
C THR A 190 12.40 13.49 -12.55
N VAL A 191 13.06 14.54 -12.07
CA VAL A 191 14.12 14.42 -11.04
C VAL A 191 13.59 13.80 -9.76
N LEU A 192 12.44 14.25 -9.25
CA LEU A 192 11.80 13.68 -8.06
C LEU A 192 11.39 12.22 -8.26
N LEU A 193 10.85 11.88 -9.44
CA LEU A 193 10.49 10.52 -9.82
C LEU A 193 11.75 9.62 -9.82
N VAL A 194 12.83 10.05 -10.45
CA VAL A 194 14.11 9.29 -10.51
C VAL A 194 14.69 9.09 -9.12
N LEU A 195 14.72 10.12 -8.27
CA LEU A 195 15.19 10.02 -6.89
C LEU A 195 14.35 9.03 -6.08
N LEU A 196 13.03 9.07 -6.22
CA LEU A 196 12.13 8.17 -5.52
C LEU A 196 12.26 6.73 -6.02
N LEU A 197 12.31 6.51 -7.34
CA LEU A 197 12.51 5.18 -7.94
C LEU A 197 13.86 4.58 -7.53
N SER A 198 14.91 5.40 -7.45
CA SER A 198 16.23 4.98 -6.96
C SER A 198 16.16 4.54 -5.50
N LYS A 199 15.57 5.37 -4.63
CA LYS A 199 15.45 5.07 -3.19
C LYS A 199 14.56 3.86 -2.92
N THR A 200 13.46 3.71 -3.67
CA THR A 200 12.56 2.55 -3.54
C THR A 200 13.23 1.28 -4.04
N SER A 201 13.96 1.32 -5.16
CA SER A 201 14.76 0.21 -5.67
C SER A 201 15.80 -0.25 -4.65
N GLN A 202 16.59 0.67 -4.09
CA GLN A 202 17.59 0.37 -3.07
C GLN A 202 16.95 -0.30 -1.83
N ARG A 203 15.84 0.25 -1.34
CA ARG A 203 15.09 -0.30 -0.21
C ARG A 203 14.56 -1.71 -0.53
N MET A 204 14.02 -1.92 -1.73
CA MET A 204 13.47 -3.21 -2.14
C MET A 204 14.54 -4.30 -2.27
N ILE A 205 15.72 -3.96 -2.79
CA ILE A 205 16.86 -4.88 -2.85
C ILE A 205 17.34 -5.22 -1.43
N SER A 206 17.52 -4.22 -0.57
CA SER A 206 17.96 -4.43 0.82
C SER A 206 17.00 -5.33 1.59
N LYS A 207 15.70 -5.03 1.48
CA LYS A 207 14.65 -5.80 2.13
C LYS A 207 14.52 -7.20 1.55
N GLY A 208 14.55 -7.33 0.23
CA GLY A 208 14.55 -8.62 -0.47
C GLY A 208 15.70 -9.52 0.01
N ARG A 209 16.90 -8.96 0.21
CA ARG A 209 18.04 -9.69 0.79
C ARG A 209 17.78 -10.12 2.25
N SER A 210 17.21 -9.24 3.07
CA SER A 210 16.88 -9.55 4.47
C SER A 210 15.84 -10.66 4.57
N THR A 211 14.73 -10.54 3.83
CA THR A 211 13.67 -11.54 3.75
C THR A 211 14.18 -12.87 3.20
N TRP A 212 15.03 -12.84 2.16
CA TRP A 212 15.66 -14.05 1.63
C TRP A 212 16.47 -14.79 2.69
N LYS A 213 17.29 -14.07 3.48
CA LYS A 213 18.07 -14.67 4.57
C LYS A 213 17.17 -15.31 5.63
N GLN A 214 16.07 -14.66 6.00
CA GLN A 214 15.10 -15.19 6.96
C GLN A 214 14.39 -16.43 6.41
N GLU A 215 13.94 -16.40 5.16
CA GLU A 215 13.30 -17.54 4.52
C GLU A 215 14.27 -18.72 4.36
N ASP A 216 15.53 -18.47 4.02
CA ASP A 216 16.55 -19.53 3.94
C ASP A 216 16.95 -20.08 5.32
N ALA A 217 16.93 -19.26 6.37
CA ALA A 217 17.14 -19.73 7.75
C ALA A 217 15.99 -20.62 8.22
N LYS A 218 14.73 -20.24 7.94
CA LYS A 218 13.54 -21.05 8.24
C LYS A 218 13.56 -22.37 7.50
N ASP A 219 13.87 -22.37 6.20
CA ASP A 219 13.99 -23.60 5.41
C ASP A 219 15.08 -24.52 5.97
N ARG A 220 16.24 -23.96 6.36
CA ARG A 220 17.31 -24.74 7.00
C ARG A 220 16.87 -25.33 8.34
N ALA A 221 16.15 -24.58 9.17
CA ALA A 221 15.63 -25.08 10.45
C ALA A 221 14.64 -26.24 10.27
N ILE A 222 13.73 -26.13 9.28
CA ILE A 222 12.78 -27.21 8.94
C ILE A 222 13.53 -28.44 8.38
N MET A 223 14.51 -28.23 7.50
CA MET A 223 15.33 -29.33 7.00
C MET A 223 16.07 -30.05 8.14
N LEU A 224 16.65 -29.29 9.07
CA LEU A 224 17.33 -29.87 10.24
C LEU A 224 16.37 -30.65 11.13
N SER A 225 15.13 -30.17 11.37
CA SER A 225 14.16 -30.92 12.17
C SER A 225 13.70 -32.22 11.49
N VAL A 226 13.50 -32.21 10.17
CA VAL A 226 13.16 -33.42 9.39
C VAL A 226 14.31 -34.42 9.40
N VAL A 227 15.54 -33.97 9.18
CA VAL A 227 16.74 -34.84 9.26
C VAL A 227 16.88 -35.42 10.65
N GLN A 228 16.70 -34.61 11.70
CA GLN A 228 16.75 -35.07 13.08
C GLN A 228 15.68 -36.11 13.37
N GLN A 229 14.44 -35.89 12.91
CA GLN A 229 13.33 -36.83 13.08
C GLN A 229 13.62 -38.16 12.36
N TRP A 230 14.18 -38.13 11.15
CA TRP A 230 14.62 -39.33 10.45
C TRP A 230 15.74 -40.07 11.17
N MET A 231 16.73 -39.34 11.68
CA MET A 231 17.80 -39.92 12.49
C MET A 231 17.25 -40.61 13.73
N ASP A 232 16.29 -39.99 14.42
CA ASP A 232 15.67 -40.56 15.62
C ASP A 232 14.91 -41.87 15.29
N VAL A 233 14.24 -41.96 14.13
CA VAL A 233 13.59 -43.21 13.65
C VAL A 233 14.61 -44.31 13.36
N VAL A 234 15.73 -43.98 12.73
CA VAL A 234 16.81 -44.95 12.45
C VAL A 234 17.46 -45.44 13.75
N HIS A 235 17.70 -44.53 14.70
CA HIS A 235 18.26 -44.88 16.00
C HIS A 235 17.29 -45.72 16.84
N ALA A 236 15.98 -45.46 16.78
CA ALA A 236 14.98 -46.27 17.47
C ALA A 236 14.89 -47.71 16.93
N ARG A 237 15.36 -47.94 15.70
CA ARG A 237 15.47 -49.29 15.12
C ARG A 237 16.71 -50.04 15.60
N LYS A 238 17.77 -49.32 15.99
CA LYS A 238 19.06 -49.88 16.44
C LYS A 238 19.21 -49.90 17.97
N TYR A 239 18.51 -49.02 18.67
CA TYR A 239 18.52 -48.84 20.13
C TYR A 239 17.08 -48.82 20.66
N SER A 240 16.85 -49.26 21.91
CA SER A 240 15.52 -49.25 22.52
C SER A 240 14.86 -47.85 22.50
N PRO A 241 13.53 -47.73 22.26
CA PRO A 241 12.83 -46.45 22.16
C PRO A 241 12.99 -45.54 23.40
N ALA A 242 13.23 -46.12 24.58
CA ALA A 242 13.52 -45.37 25.81
C ALA A 242 14.81 -44.54 25.71
N VAL A 243 15.85 -45.06 25.05
CA VAL A 243 17.15 -44.39 24.87
C VAL A 243 17.00 -43.18 23.94
N VAL A 244 16.21 -43.32 22.87
CA VAL A 244 15.93 -42.22 21.93
C VAL A 244 15.09 -41.13 22.58
N ALA A 245 14.09 -41.50 23.40
CA ALA A 245 13.29 -40.54 24.16
C ALA A 245 14.13 -39.75 25.18
N CYS A 246 15.06 -40.42 25.87
CA CYS A 246 16.00 -39.79 26.80
C CYS A 246 16.93 -38.79 26.08
N ALA A 247 17.53 -39.20 24.95
CA ALA A 247 18.38 -38.33 24.14
C ALA A 247 17.63 -37.10 23.60
N LYS A 248 16.34 -37.27 23.22
CA LYS A 248 15.49 -36.16 22.77
C LYS A 248 15.21 -35.16 23.90
N LYS A 249 14.87 -35.64 25.09
CA LYS A 249 14.69 -34.80 26.30
C LYS A 249 15.97 -34.05 26.64
N TRP A 250 17.12 -34.72 26.61
CA TRP A 250 18.42 -34.11 26.89
C TRP A 250 18.76 -33.00 25.88
N ARG A 251 18.60 -33.23 24.57
CA ARG A 251 18.81 -32.19 23.55
C ARG A 251 17.87 -31.00 23.70
N ALA A 252 16.63 -31.23 24.13
CA ALA A 252 15.67 -30.15 24.40
C ALA A 252 16.09 -29.30 25.61
N ALA A 253 16.58 -29.94 26.67
CA ALA A 253 17.10 -29.26 27.85
C ALA A 253 18.36 -28.43 27.53
N VAL A 254 19.26 -28.95 26.70
CA VAL A 254 20.50 -28.25 26.30
C VAL A 254 20.23 -27.05 25.38
N LYS A 255 19.14 -27.07 24.58
CA LYS A 255 18.74 -25.97 23.70
C LYS A 255 17.91 -24.87 24.38
N ALA A 256 17.41 -25.11 25.59
CA ALA A 256 16.69 -24.10 26.33
C ALA A 256 17.66 -22.98 26.74
N PRO A 257 17.33 -21.69 26.49
CA PRO A 257 18.17 -20.59 26.98
C PRO A 257 18.22 -20.63 28.52
N PRO A 258 19.34 -20.22 29.14
CA PRO A 258 19.44 -20.17 30.59
C PRO A 258 18.34 -19.26 31.15
N LEU A 259 17.60 -19.76 32.14
CA LEU A 259 16.65 -18.97 32.93
C LEU A 259 17.38 -17.74 33.47
N LYS A 260 17.01 -16.55 32.97
CA LYS A 260 17.32 -15.30 33.68
C LYS A 260 16.50 -15.34 34.97
N SER A 261 17.19 -15.52 36.10
CA SER A 261 16.63 -15.35 37.43
C SER A 261 16.33 -13.87 37.66
N GLU A 262 15.11 -13.43 37.36
CA GLU A 262 14.55 -12.24 38.00
C GLU A 262 14.01 -12.64 39.39
N PRO A 263 14.19 -11.80 40.43
CA PRO A 263 13.69 -12.09 41.77
C PRO A 263 12.16 -12.17 41.80
N PRO A 264 11.57 -12.89 42.76
CA PRO A 264 10.17 -13.31 42.69
C PRO A 264 9.22 -12.12 42.81
N GLN A 265 8.63 -11.72 41.69
CA GLN A 265 7.37 -10.98 41.70
C GLN A 265 6.23 -12.01 41.73
N ALA A 266 5.47 -11.97 42.82
CA ALA A 266 4.33 -12.82 43.08
C ALA A 266 3.30 -12.71 41.96
N VAL A 267 3.20 -13.75 41.14
CA VAL A 267 2.09 -13.98 40.21
C VAL A 267 1.19 -15.02 40.85
N ILE A 268 0.03 -14.57 41.32
CA ILE A 268 -1.08 -15.45 41.69
C ILE A 268 -1.50 -16.20 40.43
N LYS A 269 -1.17 -17.48 40.36
CA LYS A 269 -1.74 -18.42 39.37
C LYS A 269 -3.19 -18.69 39.78
N MET A 270 -4.14 -18.18 39.02
CA MET A 270 -5.51 -18.67 39.10
C MET A 270 -5.57 -19.99 38.33
N THR A 271 -5.42 -21.08 39.08
CA THR A 271 -5.64 -22.45 38.62
C THR A 271 -7.10 -22.63 38.24
N SER A 272 -7.34 -23.07 37.01
CA SER A 272 -8.53 -23.83 36.65
C SER A 272 -8.57 -25.09 37.52
N PHE A 273 -9.62 -25.25 38.34
CA PHE A 273 -9.89 -26.52 39.01
C PHE A 273 -11.23 -27.08 38.54
N HIS A 274 -11.15 -28.37 38.30
CA HIS A 274 -12.15 -29.31 37.82
C HIS A 274 -13.33 -29.38 38.80
N GLU A 275 -14.55 -29.41 38.27
CA GLU A 275 -15.73 -29.91 38.97
C GLU A 275 -15.45 -31.31 39.53
N THR A 276 -15.72 -31.49 40.83
CA THR A 276 -16.03 -32.80 41.39
C THR A 276 -17.22 -32.60 42.32
N ASP A 277 -18.31 -33.29 42.02
CA ASP A 277 -19.54 -33.36 42.79
C ASP A 277 -19.29 -33.91 44.19
N THR A 278 -19.94 -33.32 45.20
CA THR A 278 -20.37 -34.02 46.42
C THR A 278 -21.52 -33.25 47.08
N GLU A 279 -22.69 -33.88 47.01
CA GLU A 279 -23.72 -34.09 48.03
C GLU A 279 -23.87 -33.09 49.20
N ASP A 280 -25.11 -32.59 49.26
CA ASP A 280 -25.89 -32.11 50.40
C ASP A 280 -25.32 -32.34 51.81
N THR A 281 -25.22 -31.26 52.59
CA THR A 281 -25.68 -31.27 53.99
C THR A 281 -25.93 -29.85 54.51
N ASP A 282 -27.16 -29.67 54.97
CA ASP A 282 -27.73 -28.55 55.72
C ASP A 282 -26.84 -28.11 56.89
N PHE A 283 -26.63 -26.79 57.07
CA PHE A 283 -26.53 -26.15 58.39
C PHE A 283 -26.79 -24.63 58.27
N SER A 284 -27.65 -24.18 59.17
CA SER A 284 -28.37 -22.91 59.27
C SER A 284 -27.54 -21.69 59.68
N ASP A 285 -28.05 -20.51 59.27
CA ASP A 285 -28.05 -19.18 59.89
C ASP A 285 -27.02 -18.86 60.99
N ASP A 286 -26.11 -17.92 60.71
CA ASP A 286 -26.15 -16.57 61.30
C ASP A 286 -24.96 -15.70 60.82
N ASP A 287 -25.30 -14.46 60.49
CA ASP A 287 -24.48 -13.25 60.50
C ASP A 287 -23.07 -13.25 59.86
N CYS A 288 -22.96 -12.64 58.66
CA CYS A 288 -21.76 -11.88 58.32
C CYS A 288 -22.06 -10.69 57.40
N LEU A 289 -22.33 -9.57 58.05
CA LEU A 289 -22.07 -8.18 57.65
C LEU A 289 -21.62 -7.96 56.19
N ILE A 290 -22.54 -7.40 55.41
CA ILE A 290 -22.32 -6.75 54.14
C ILE A 290 -21.22 -5.69 54.29
N GLN A 291 -20.01 -5.97 53.78
CA GLN A 291 -19.00 -4.93 53.56
C GLN A 291 -19.35 -4.12 52.29
N PRO A 292 -19.44 -2.78 52.34
CA PRO A 292 -19.69 -1.93 51.18
C PRO A 292 -18.60 -2.00 50.09
N GLY A 293 -17.44 -2.60 50.40
CA GLY A 293 -16.29 -2.70 49.49
C GLY A 293 -16.37 -3.83 48.45
N ALA A 294 -17.08 -4.93 48.74
CA ALA A 294 -17.13 -6.10 47.87
C ALA A 294 -17.89 -5.85 46.56
N LYS A 295 -18.97 -5.06 46.60
CA LYS A 295 -19.71 -4.64 45.39
C LYS A 295 -18.86 -3.79 44.46
N SER A 296 -17.94 -2.97 44.98
CA SER A 296 -17.08 -2.11 44.14
C SER A 296 -16.04 -2.92 43.36
N PHE A 297 -15.44 -3.95 43.98
CA PHE A 297 -14.41 -4.79 43.38
C PHE A 297 -14.99 -5.72 42.31
N ASP A 298 -16.14 -6.34 42.58
CA ASP A 298 -16.84 -7.17 41.58
C ASP A 298 -17.39 -6.35 40.41
N THR A 299 -17.90 -5.13 40.68
CA THR A 299 -18.32 -4.20 39.61
C THR A 299 -17.14 -3.76 38.76
N GLN A 300 -15.98 -3.51 39.36
CA GLN A 300 -14.77 -3.09 38.65
C GLN A 300 -14.16 -4.24 37.83
N ARG A 301 -14.19 -5.48 38.34
CA ARG A 301 -13.78 -6.69 37.63
C ARG A 301 -14.73 -7.03 36.47
N GLY A 302 -16.05 -6.94 36.70
CA GLY A 302 -17.06 -7.11 35.66
C GLY A 302 -16.95 -6.08 34.54
N ARG A 303 -16.71 -4.80 34.89
CA ARG A 303 -16.48 -3.73 33.90
C ARG A 303 -15.18 -3.93 33.11
N ALA A 304 -14.12 -4.41 33.76
CA ALA A 304 -12.86 -4.74 33.08
C ALA A 304 -13.00 -5.93 32.12
N LEU A 305 -13.75 -6.98 32.49
CA LEU A 305 -14.05 -8.11 31.59
C LEU A 305 -14.90 -7.68 30.39
N ALA A 306 -15.95 -6.90 30.63
CA ALA A 306 -16.80 -6.38 29.55
C ALA A 306 -15.99 -5.52 28.56
N ASN A 307 -15.13 -4.63 29.06
CA ASN A 307 -14.22 -3.85 28.23
C ASN A 307 -13.25 -4.76 27.44
N LEU A 308 -12.70 -5.81 28.05
CA LEU A 308 -11.80 -6.75 27.37
C LEU A 308 -12.47 -7.51 26.22
N ASP A 309 -13.70 -7.95 26.41
CA ASP A 309 -14.44 -8.68 25.38
C ASP A 309 -14.84 -7.75 24.22
N GLU A 310 -15.21 -6.50 24.52
CA GLU A 310 -15.43 -5.48 23.50
C GLU A 310 -14.17 -5.21 22.68
N LEU A 311 -13.00 -5.08 23.35
CA LEU A 311 -11.72 -4.87 22.67
C LEU A 311 -11.28 -6.06 21.81
N LYS A 312 -11.56 -7.30 22.24
CA LYS A 312 -11.30 -8.50 21.42
C LYS A 312 -12.24 -8.56 20.21
N ALA A 313 -13.54 -8.32 20.42
CA ALA A 313 -14.53 -8.29 19.34
C ALA A 313 -14.21 -7.21 18.29
N TYR A 314 -13.72 -6.05 18.73
CA TYR A 314 -13.24 -4.99 17.86
C TYR A 314 -12.07 -5.44 16.96
N LYS A 315 -11.07 -6.16 17.51
CA LYS A 315 -9.93 -6.66 16.71
C LYS A 315 -10.30 -7.81 15.76
N GLN A 316 -11.42 -8.47 15.96
CA GLN A 316 -11.90 -9.59 15.13
C GLN A 316 -12.81 -9.14 13.99
N SER A 317 -13.58 -8.07 14.21
CA SER A 317 -14.58 -7.54 13.27
C SER A 317 -14.10 -6.31 12.49
N ILE A 318 -14.82 -5.95 11.42
CA ILE A 318 -14.55 -4.70 10.69
C ILE A 318 -15.14 -3.57 11.52
N PRO A 319 -14.37 -2.54 11.92
CA PRO A 319 -14.90 -1.45 12.71
C PRO A 319 -15.69 -0.48 11.82
N TRP A 320 -16.93 -0.86 11.48
CA TRP A 320 -17.79 -0.11 10.56
C TRP A 320 -18.01 1.35 10.97
N SER A 321 -18.08 1.65 12.27
CA SER A 321 -18.18 3.03 12.77
C SER A 321 -16.98 3.88 12.35
N ASP A 322 -15.78 3.30 12.49
CA ASP A 322 -14.52 4.01 12.26
C ASP A 322 -14.27 4.11 10.74
N MET A 323 -14.69 3.10 9.97
CA MET A 323 -14.74 3.13 8.51
C MET A 323 -15.71 4.16 7.96
N LEU A 324 -16.89 4.32 8.57
CA LEU A 324 -17.89 5.28 8.15
C LEU A 324 -17.35 6.71 8.28
N VAL A 325 -16.69 7.04 9.39
CA VAL A 325 -16.07 8.37 9.59
C VAL A 325 -14.98 8.63 8.53
N LEU A 326 -14.15 7.63 8.22
CA LEU A 326 -13.15 7.77 7.16
C LEU A 326 -13.79 7.95 5.77
N PHE A 327 -14.84 7.18 5.48
CA PHE A 327 -15.58 7.29 4.22
C PHE A 327 -16.23 8.67 4.06
N VAL A 328 -16.82 9.21 5.13
CA VAL A 328 -17.37 10.58 5.15
C VAL A 328 -16.27 11.62 4.90
N ALA A 329 -15.10 11.47 5.53
CA ALA A 329 -13.96 12.36 5.28
C ALA A 329 -13.47 12.30 3.82
N TRP A 330 -13.49 11.11 3.21
CA TRP A 330 -13.17 10.91 1.81
C TRP A 330 -14.21 11.54 0.87
N ILE A 331 -15.51 11.36 1.12
CA ILE A 331 -16.58 12.07 0.39
C ILE A 331 -16.42 13.59 0.55
N GLY A 332 -16.10 14.06 1.75
CA GLY A 332 -15.79 15.46 2.01
C GLY A 332 -14.67 16.01 1.12
N LEU A 333 -13.64 15.20 0.81
CA LEU A 333 -12.61 15.58 -0.15
C LEU A 333 -13.12 15.72 -1.58
N LEU A 334 -14.00 14.81 -2.01
CA LEU A 334 -14.61 14.87 -3.35
C LEU A 334 -15.48 16.12 -3.48
N LEU A 335 -16.31 16.38 -2.47
CA LEU A 335 -17.15 17.58 -2.41
C LEU A 335 -16.31 18.85 -2.38
N TYR A 336 -15.25 18.91 -1.56
CA TYR A 336 -14.28 20.00 -1.58
C TYR A 336 -13.72 20.22 -2.98
N SER A 337 -13.38 19.15 -3.70
CA SER A 337 -12.82 19.25 -5.05
C SER A 337 -13.85 19.83 -6.04
N MET A 338 -15.12 19.42 -5.98
CA MET A 338 -16.18 19.98 -6.82
C MET A 338 -16.52 21.43 -6.48
N VAL A 339 -16.56 21.77 -5.18
CA VAL A 339 -16.83 23.14 -4.72
C VAL A 339 -15.72 24.07 -5.16
N ARG A 340 -14.46 23.63 -5.03
CA ARG A 340 -13.29 24.39 -5.48
C ARG A 340 -13.29 24.59 -7.00
N GLY A 341 -13.70 23.57 -7.75
CA GLY A 341 -13.69 23.57 -9.20
C GLY A 341 -12.28 23.58 -9.81
N GLY A 342 -12.23 23.39 -11.11
CA GLY A 342 -11.00 23.38 -11.90
C GLY A 342 -11.25 23.85 -13.33
N HIS A 343 -10.27 23.65 -14.21
CA HIS A 343 -10.46 23.97 -15.64
C HIS A 343 -11.34 22.93 -16.34
N GLY A 344 -11.41 21.70 -15.81
CA GLY A 344 -12.23 20.62 -16.36
C GLY A 344 -13.71 20.67 -15.96
N THR A 345 -14.00 21.14 -14.74
CA THR A 345 -15.38 21.32 -14.26
C THR A 345 -15.51 22.65 -13.53
N PRO A 346 -16.50 23.50 -13.87
CA PRO A 346 -16.72 24.76 -13.17
C PRO A 346 -17.00 24.52 -11.69
N SER A 347 -16.60 25.46 -10.84
CA SER A 347 -16.87 25.42 -9.41
C SER A 347 -18.38 25.54 -9.16
N ILE A 348 -18.94 24.67 -8.30
CA ILE A 348 -20.38 24.68 -7.98
C ILE A 348 -20.83 26.05 -7.44
N ILE A 349 -19.96 26.72 -6.68
CA ILE A 349 -20.24 28.02 -6.05
C ILE A 349 -19.78 29.19 -6.95
N GLY A 350 -19.25 28.93 -8.14
CA GLY A 350 -18.72 29.99 -9.02
C GLY A 350 -17.47 30.69 -8.48
N LEU A 351 -16.69 29.99 -7.64
CA LEU A 351 -15.40 30.49 -7.16
C LEU A 351 -14.45 30.74 -8.33
N THR A 352 -13.95 31.96 -8.42
CA THR A 352 -12.90 32.34 -9.37
C THR A 352 -11.54 31.81 -8.90
N CYS A 353 -10.78 31.22 -9.82
CA CYS A 353 -9.47 30.65 -9.54
C CYS A 353 -8.51 31.74 -9.06
N GLY A 354 -7.84 31.52 -7.92
CA GLY A 354 -6.88 32.47 -7.37
C GLY A 354 -7.48 33.54 -6.44
N SER A 355 -8.80 33.56 -6.27
CA SER A 355 -9.47 34.42 -5.29
C SER A 355 -9.08 34.09 -3.84
N VAL A 356 -9.28 35.04 -2.92
CA VAL A 356 -9.09 34.80 -1.48
C VAL A 356 -9.97 33.65 -0.99
N ALA A 357 -11.19 33.54 -1.49
CA ALA A 357 -12.11 32.44 -1.17
C ALA A 357 -11.59 31.07 -1.66
N TYR A 358 -10.96 31.02 -2.84
CA TYR A 358 -10.35 29.80 -3.38
C TYR A 358 -9.19 29.29 -2.50
N TRP A 359 -8.32 30.19 -2.07
CA TRP A 359 -7.22 29.85 -1.16
C TRP A 359 -7.71 29.56 0.26
N GLY A 360 -8.69 30.32 0.75
CA GLY A 360 -9.35 30.09 2.03
C GLY A 360 -9.98 28.70 2.12
N LEU A 361 -10.71 28.28 1.08
CA LEU A 361 -11.27 26.92 0.99
C LEU A 361 -10.17 25.85 1.01
N THR A 362 -9.06 26.09 0.33
CA THR A 362 -7.91 25.15 0.31
C THR A 362 -7.24 25.04 1.67
N VAL A 363 -7.04 26.16 2.36
CA VAL A 363 -6.50 26.17 3.73
C VAL A 363 -7.47 25.50 4.71
N LEU A 364 -8.78 25.69 4.53
CA LEU A 364 -9.84 25.10 5.37
C LEU A 364 -9.90 23.56 5.30
N ALA A 365 -9.43 22.95 4.21
CA ALA A 365 -9.37 21.49 4.10
C ALA A 365 -8.40 20.85 5.12
N PHE A 366 -7.30 21.52 5.47
CA PHE A 366 -6.31 21.00 6.43
C PHE A 366 -6.83 20.85 7.86
N PRO A 367 -7.47 21.87 8.49
CA PRO A 367 -8.04 21.69 9.81
C PRO A 367 -9.16 20.64 9.80
N PHE A 368 -9.94 20.51 8.72
CA PHE A 368 -10.92 19.43 8.59
C PHE A 368 -10.29 18.04 8.75
N PHE A 369 -9.25 17.72 7.96
CA PHE A 369 -8.55 16.42 8.09
C PHE A 369 -7.79 16.29 9.41
N ALA A 370 -7.21 17.37 9.94
CA ALA A 370 -6.54 17.36 11.23
C ALA A 370 -7.52 17.09 12.39
N CYS A 371 -8.76 17.59 12.32
CA CYS A 371 -9.83 17.28 13.27
C CYS A 371 -10.22 15.80 13.20
N VAL A 372 -10.40 15.25 11.99
CA VAL A 372 -10.71 13.81 11.80
C VAL A 372 -9.57 12.94 12.35
N THR A 373 -8.31 13.26 12.05
CA THR A 373 -7.15 12.54 12.60
C THR A 373 -7.05 12.68 14.12
N SER A 374 -7.32 13.86 14.69
CA SER A 374 -7.32 14.06 16.13
C SER A 374 -8.43 13.26 16.83
N TYR A 375 -9.61 13.16 16.21
CA TYR A 375 -10.71 12.32 16.69
C TYR A 375 -10.29 10.84 16.78
N PHE A 376 -9.70 10.28 15.73
CA PHE A 376 -9.16 8.92 15.77
C PHE A 376 -8.01 8.79 16.76
N GLY A 377 -7.13 9.80 16.81
CA GLY A 377 -6.00 9.86 17.73
C GLY A 377 -6.41 9.73 19.19
N PHE A 378 -7.44 10.48 19.60
CA PHE A 378 -7.98 10.41 20.96
C PHE A 378 -8.61 9.04 21.25
N ARG A 379 -9.45 8.52 20.34
CA ARG A 379 -10.10 7.20 20.52
C ARG A 379 -9.10 6.05 20.59
N ILE A 380 -8.10 6.06 19.72
CA ILE A 380 -7.03 5.04 19.67
C ILE A 380 -6.20 5.07 20.95
N LEU A 381 -5.80 6.26 21.40
CA LEU A 381 -5.01 6.41 22.62
C LEU A 381 -5.79 5.93 23.85
N HIS A 382 -7.07 6.31 23.96
CA HIS A 382 -7.93 5.87 25.06
C HIS A 382 -8.09 4.33 25.10
N ARG A 383 -8.32 3.70 23.94
CA ARG A 383 -8.36 2.23 23.83
C ARG A 383 -7.05 1.57 24.22
N HIS A 384 -5.90 2.18 23.88
CA HIS A 384 -4.59 1.66 24.23
C HIS A 384 -4.26 1.79 25.72
N GLU A 385 -4.72 2.86 26.37
CA GLU A 385 -4.66 3.00 27.83
C GLU A 385 -5.49 1.92 28.53
N LEU A 386 -6.70 1.64 28.03
CA LEU A 386 -7.54 0.54 28.51
C LEU A 386 -6.86 -0.82 28.32
N MET A 387 -6.28 -1.11 27.15
CA MET A 387 -5.52 -2.35 26.91
C MET A 387 -4.38 -2.54 27.90
N ARG A 388 -3.66 -1.46 28.24
CA ARG A 388 -2.57 -1.51 29.23
C ARG A 388 -3.10 -1.78 30.64
N SER A 389 -4.21 -1.15 31.03
CA SER A 389 -4.81 -1.36 32.36
C SER A 389 -5.32 -2.79 32.58
N CYS A 390 -5.74 -3.48 31.50
CA CYS A 390 -6.25 -4.85 31.57
C CYS A 390 -5.16 -5.91 31.36
N GLY A 391 -3.87 -5.54 31.29
CA GLY A 391 -2.76 -6.48 31.18
C GLY A 391 -2.66 -7.24 29.85
N MET A 392 -3.28 -6.73 28.76
CA MET A 392 -3.23 -7.39 27.45
C MET A 392 -1.83 -7.30 26.84
N THR A 393 -1.28 -8.44 26.43
CA THR A 393 0.01 -8.50 25.74
C THR A 393 -0.15 -8.13 24.27
N TYR A 394 0.73 -7.27 23.77
CA TYR A 394 0.79 -6.93 22.35
C TYR A 394 1.29 -8.14 21.56
N LEU A 395 0.64 -8.46 20.44
CA LEU A 395 1.19 -9.46 19.55
C LEU A 395 2.46 -8.94 18.87
N PRO A 396 3.42 -9.83 18.55
CA PRO A 396 4.61 -9.44 17.82
C PRO A 396 4.21 -8.89 16.45
N GLY A 397 4.41 -7.58 16.28
CA GLY A 397 4.06 -6.83 15.08
C GLY A 397 2.82 -5.95 15.17
N ASP A 398 2.15 -5.87 16.34
CA ASP A 398 1.12 -4.84 16.60
C ASP A 398 1.79 -3.47 16.88
N ILE A 399 1.20 -2.38 16.40
CA ILE A 399 1.70 -1.01 16.70
C ILE A 399 1.39 -0.64 18.15
N GLN A 400 2.37 -0.09 18.85
CA GLN A 400 2.15 0.53 20.14
C GLN A 400 1.88 2.02 19.98
N TRP A 401 0.61 2.42 20.07
CA TRP A 401 0.22 3.82 20.00
C TRP A 401 0.57 4.58 21.28
N ASN A 402 1.29 5.68 21.13
CA ASN A 402 1.68 6.63 22.16
C ASN A 402 1.39 8.05 21.64
N ARG A 403 1.32 9.04 22.54
CA ARG A 403 1.10 10.45 22.15
C ARG A 403 2.05 10.92 21.02
N ARG A 404 3.32 10.50 21.06
CA ARG A 404 4.31 10.82 20.01
C ARG A 404 4.00 10.14 18.68
N THR A 405 3.70 8.85 18.68
CA THR A 405 3.48 8.08 17.43
C THR A 405 2.15 8.45 16.77
N THR A 406 1.15 8.78 17.57
CA THR A 406 -0.16 9.29 17.12
C THR A 406 -0.05 10.60 16.35
N ILE A 407 0.97 11.44 16.60
CA ILE A 407 1.20 12.68 15.86
C ILE A 407 2.22 12.47 14.72
N LEU A 408 3.30 11.74 15.00
CA LEU A 408 4.40 11.54 14.06
C LEU A 408 3.96 10.78 12.80
N TYR A 409 3.20 9.69 12.95
CA TYR A 409 2.84 8.85 11.80
C TYR A 409 1.88 9.55 10.82
N PRO A 410 0.81 10.24 11.27
CA PRO A 410 -0.01 11.05 10.38
C PRO A 410 0.78 12.19 9.71
N ALA A 411 1.72 12.84 10.41
CA ALA A 411 2.55 13.89 9.83
C ALA A 411 3.45 13.36 8.69
N LEU A 412 4.08 12.19 8.88
CA LEU A 412 4.84 11.51 7.81
C LEU A 412 3.93 11.13 6.63
N CYS A 413 2.68 10.79 6.90
CA CYS A 413 1.68 10.49 5.88
C CYS A 413 1.24 11.70 5.06
N THR A 414 1.29 12.92 5.61
CA THR A 414 1.11 14.13 4.81
C THR A 414 2.16 14.23 3.71
N ILE A 415 3.43 13.99 4.04
CA ILE A 415 4.54 13.99 3.06
C ILE A 415 4.34 12.88 2.03
N ALA A 416 3.93 11.70 2.47
CA ALA A 416 3.58 10.60 1.57
C ALA A 416 2.42 10.97 0.63
N GLY A 417 1.41 11.70 1.13
CA GLY A 417 0.29 12.20 0.35
C GLY A 417 0.70 13.23 -0.70
N ILE A 418 1.59 14.17 -0.33
CA ILE A 418 2.16 15.15 -1.27
C ILE A 418 2.91 14.43 -2.39
N ALA A 419 3.81 13.52 -2.04
CA ALA A 419 4.56 12.74 -3.04
C ALA A 419 3.63 11.88 -3.91
N ALA A 420 2.58 11.30 -3.31
CA ALA A 420 1.62 10.49 -4.04
C ALA A 420 0.82 11.34 -5.05
N GLY A 421 0.31 12.50 -4.66
CA GLY A 421 -0.41 13.41 -5.56
C GLY A 421 0.50 13.99 -6.64
N LEU A 422 1.73 14.37 -6.28
CA LEU A 422 2.69 15.00 -7.19
C LEU A 422 3.24 14.04 -8.25
N LEU A 423 3.56 12.80 -7.88
CA LEU A 423 4.36 11.90 -8.71
C LEU A 423 3.57 10.72 -9.31
N GLY A 424 2.28 10.55 -8.99
CA GLY A 424 1.48 9.42 -9.49
C GLY A 424 1.75 8.09 -8.77
N ILE A 425 2.85 7.99 -8.04
CA ILE A 425 3.29 6.87 -7.20
C ILE A 425 2.22 6.63 -6.11
N GLY A 426 1.38 5.59 -6.25
CA GLY A 426 0.40 5.21 -5.22
C GLY A 426 1.10 5.16 -3.85
N GLY A 427 0.51 5.78 -2.81
CA GLY A 427 1.19 6.06 -1.55
C GLY A 427 1.83 4.86 -0.84
N GLY A 428 1.54 3.63 -1.27
CA GLY A 428 2.10 2.38 -0.77
C GLY A 428 3.60 2.17 -0.99
N MET A 429 4.23 2.83 -1.97
CA MET A 429 5.71 2.81 -2.06
C MET A 429 6.38 3.57 -0.90
N VAL A 430 5.67 4.52 -0.29
CA VAL A 430 6.13 5.25 0.91
C VAL A 430 5.59 4.59 2.17
N LYS A 431 4.27 4.36 2.22
CA LYS A 431 3.57 3.77 3.36
C LYS A 431 3.95 2.31 3.64
N GLY A 432 4.15 1.47 2.62
CA GLY A 432 4.51 0.06 2.81
C GLY A 432 5.81 -0.11 3.61
N PRO A 433 6.93 0.51 3.20
CA PRO A 433 8.16 0.51 4.00
C PRO A 433 7.99 1.14 5.37
N LEU A 434 7.27 2.27 5.47
CA LEU A 434 7.01 2.94 6.75
C LEU A 434 6.29 2.02 7.73
N LEU A 435 5.23 1.33 7.32
CA LEU A 435 4.50 0.36 8.15
C LEU A 435 5.41 -0.75 8.66
N LEU A 436 6.36 -1.19 7.84
CA LEU A 436 7.31 -2.21 8.21
C LEU A 436 8.40 -1.72 9.16
N GLU A 437 8.83 -0.46 9.03
CA GLU A 437 9.74 0.20 9.97
C GLU A 437 9.07 0.39 11.34
N ILE A 438 7.75 0.59 11.37
CA ILE A 438 6.94 0.64 12.59
C ILE A 438 6.77 -0.76 13.23
N GLY A 439 7.20 -1.82 12.54
CA GLY A 439 7.21 -3.19 13.06
C GLY A 439 6.03 -4.05 12.62
N LEU A 440 5.13 -3.54 11.75
CA LEU A 440 3.99 -4.33 11.26
C LEU A 440 4.44 -5.58 10.50
N HIS A 441 3.68 -6.66 10.65
CA HIS A 441 3.94 -7.88 9.91
C HIS A 441 3.85 -7.63 8.38
N PRO A 442 4.78 -8.14 7.54
CA PRO A 442 4.84 -7.83 6.11
C PRO A 442 3.54 -8.04 5.32
N LEU A 443 2.79 -9.10 5.65
CA LEU A 443 1.51 -9.38 4.99
C LEU A 443 0.42 -8.38 5.41
N VAL A 444 0.42 -7.94 6.67
CA VAL A 444 -0.51 -6.94 7.21
C VAL A 444 -0.18 -5.57 6.64
N ALA A 445 1.09 -5.17 6.67
CA ALA A 445 1.57 -3.91 6.09
C ALA A 445 1.17 -3.77 4.61
N SER A 446 1.34 -4.83 3.83
CA SER A 446 0.96 -4.85 2.41
C SER A 446 -0.55 -4.69 2.21
N ALA A 447 -1.37 -5.44 2.96
CA ALA A 447 -2.82 -5.37 2.88
C ALA A 447 -3.37 -4.00 3.32
N THR A 448 -2.91 -3.51 4.48
CA THR A 448 -3.26 -2.19 5.03
C THR A 448 -2.85 -1.06 4.08
N SER A 449 -1.64 -1.11 3.52
CA SER A 449 -1.18 -0.14 2.53
C SER A 449 -2.06 -0.16 1.27
N THR A 450 -2.45 -1.34 0.77
CA THR A 450 -3.32 -1.45 -0.41
C THR A 450 -4.69 -0.82 -0.16
N ALA A 451 -5.27 -1.04 1.03
CA ALA A 451 -6.53 -0.43 1.42
C ALA A 451 -6.43 1.11 1.53
N MET A 452 -5.33 1.64 2.08
CA MET A 452 -5.05 3.10 2.06
C MET A 452 -4.89 3.64 0.63
N ILE A 453 -4.23 2.90 -0.27
CA ILE A 453 -4.06 3.34 -1.66
C ILE A 453 -5.42 3.48 -2.36
N LEU A 454 -6.42 2.67 -2.00
CA LEU A 454 -7.77 2.77 -2.58
C LEU A 454 -8.39 4.17 -2.38
N PHE A 455 -8.34 4.69 -1.15
CA PHE A 455 -8.88 6.01 -0.82
C PHE A 455 -8.05 7.14 -1.46
N THR A 456 -6.73 7.09 -1.34
CA THR A 456 -5.85 8.11 -1.97
C THR A 456 -5.94 8.14 -3.50
N SER A 457 -5.93 6.97 -4.17
CA SER A 457 -5.93 6.89 -5.64
C SER A 457 -7.28 7.28 -6.24
N SER A 458 -8.39 6.88 -5.62
CA SER A 458 -9.73 7.32 -6.04
C SER A 458 -9.90 8.84 -5.88
N ALA A 459 -9.50 9.41 -4.74
CA ALA A 459 -9.57 10.84 -4.50
C ALA A 459 -8.69 11.65 -5.47
N THR A 460 -7.43 11.22 -5.68
CA THR A 460 -6.53 11.92 -6.63
C THR A 460 -7.00 11.79 -8.07
N THR A 461 -7.50 10.62 -8.49
CA THR A 461 -8.10 10.45 -9.82
C THR A 461 -9.24 11.44 -10.03
N PHE A 462 -10.15 11.54 -9.06
CA PHE A 462 -11.25 12.51 -9.12
C PHE A 462 -10.76 13.97 -9.16
N GLN A 463 -9.77 14.32 -8.33
CA GLN A 463 -9.15 15.65 -8.35
C GLN A 463 -8.54 16.00 -9.72
N PHE A 464 -7.86 15.06 -10.36
CA PHE A 464 -7.30 15.27 -11.70
C PHE A 464 -8.38 15.43 -12.77
N ILE A 465 -9.50 14.71 -12.68
CA ILE A 465 -10.67 14.88 -13.56
C ILE A 465 -11.26 16.27 -13.39
N VAL A 466 -11.49 16.72 -12.15
CA VAL A 466 -12.01 18.07 -11.84
C VAL A 466 -11.08 19.17 -12.38
N PHE A 467 -9.76 18.97 -12.30
CA PHE A 467 -8.80 19.90 -12.87
C PHE A 467 -8.72 19.87 -14.40
N GLY A 468 -9.33 18.90 -15.07
CA GLY A 468 -9.28 18.74 -16.53
C GLY A 468 -7.97 18.13 -17.04
N MET A 469 -7.15 17.56 -16.16
CA MET A 469 -5.88 16.92 -16.52
C MET A 469 -6.04 15.43 -16.89
N LEU A 470 -7.19 14.84 -16.56
CA LEU A 470 -7.52 13.46 -16.90
C LEU A 470 -8.86 13.40 -17.62
N PRO A 471 -8.87 13.09 -18.92
CA PRO A 471 -10.11 12.83 -19.64
C PRO A 471 -10.78 11.54 -19.12
N TYR A 472 -12.12 11.55 -19.03
CA TYR A 472 -12.91 10.53 -18.32
C TYR A 472 -12.95 9.19 -19.04
N ASP A 473 -12.90 9.18 -20.38
CA ASP A 473 -12.81 7.99 -21.23
C ASP A 473 -11.52 7.19 -20.94
N TYR A 474 -10.39 7.89 -20.86
CA TYR A 474 -9.12 7.29 -20.45
C TYR A 474 -9.16 6.78 -19.01
N ALA A 475 -9.76 7.56 -18.09
CA ALA A 475 -9.87 7.16 -16.69
C ALA A 475 -10.64 5.85 -16.52
N ILE A 476 -11.78 5.72 -17.20
CA ILE A 476 -12.63 4.52 -17.13
C ILE A 476 -11.91 3.33 -17.77
N TRP A 477 -11.36 3.49 -18.97
CA TRP A 477 -10.69 2.39 -19.68
C TRP A 477 -9.48 1.86 -18.91
N TYR A 478 -8.53 2.73 -18.56
CA TYR A 478 -7.34 2.30 -17.84
C TYR A 478 -7.64 1.92 -16.39
N GLY A 479 -8.70 2.46 -15.79
CA GLY A 479 -9.26 1.96 -14.53
C GLY A 479 -9.74 0.51 -14.63
N LEU A 480 -10.47 0.15 -15.69
CA LEU A 480 -10.91 -1.22 -15.94
C LEU A 480 -9.72 -2.16 -16.22
N VAL A 481 -8.77 -1.73 -17.05
CA VAL A 481 -7.53 -2.47 -17.30
C VAL A 481 -6.78 -2.71 -16.00
N GLY A 482 -6.69 -1.68 -15.15
CA GLY A 482 -6.14 -1.76 -13.81
C GLY A 482 -6.88 -2.77 -12.95
N PHE A 483 -8.21 -2.79 -12.96
CA PHE A 483 -9.03 -3.73 -12.20
C PHE A 483 -8.80 -5.19 -12.62
N VAL A 484 -8.90 -5.48 -13.93
CA VAL A 484 -8.68 -6.83 -14.46
C VAL A 484 -7.24 -7.28 -14.22
N GLY A 485 -6.27 -6.42 -14.50
CA GLY A 485 -4.85 -6.69 -14.24
C GLY A 485 -4.56 -6.90 -12.76
N GLY A 486 -5.22 -6.14 -11.89
CA GLY A 486 -5.09 -6.26 -10.44
C GLY A 486 -5.64 -7.58 -9.91
N PHE A 487 -6.80 -8.00 -10.41
CA PHE A 487 -7.40 -9.28 -10.08
C PHE A 487 -6.50 -10.44 -10.51
N VAL A 488 -6.07 -10.46 -11.78
CA VAL A 488 -5.19 -11.49 -12.34
C VAL A 488 -3.84 -11.50 -11.63
N GLY A 489 -3.23 -10.33 -11.40
CA GLY A 489 -1.96 -10.18 -10.71
C GLY A 489 -2.01 -10.69 -9.28
N GLN A 490 -3.06 -10.35 -8.53
CA GLN A 490 -3.18 -10.75 -7.13
C GLN A 490 -3.43 -12.25 -6.96
N VAL A 491 -4.23 -12.87 -7.84
CA VAL A 491 -4.40 -14.32 -7.90
C VAL A 491 -3.09 -15.00 -8.33
N GLY A 492 -2.47 -14.51 -9.39
CA GLY A 492 -1.22 -15.03 -9.94
C GLY A 492 -0.07 -14.99 -8.92
N VAL A 493 0.08 -13.90 -8.18
CA VAL A 493 1.11 -13.79 -7.15
C VAL A 493 0.80 -14.66 -5.95
N SER A 494 -0.47 -14.76 -5.54
CA SER A 494 -0.86 -15.70 -4.48
C SER A 494 -0.50 -17.15 -4.86
N TYR A 495 -0.70 -17.52 -6.12
CA TYR A 495 -0.26 -18.80 -6.66
C TYR A 495 1.26 -18.93 -6.71
N LEU A 496 1.96 -17.89 -7.15
CA LEU A 496 3.42 -17.84 -7.23
C LEU A 496 4.09 -18.02 -5.86
N ILE A 497 3.58 -17.34 -4.84
CA ILE A 497 4.06 -17.45 -3.45
C ILE A 497 3.79 -18.85 -2.92
N ARG A 498 2.62 -19.45 -3.19
CA ARG A 498 2.32 -20.83 -2.77
C ARG A 498 3.23 -21.85 -3.45
N LYS A 499 3.52 -21.65 -4.75
CA LYS A 499 4.36 -22.54 -5.55
C LYS A 499 5.83 -22.46 -5.15
N TYR A 500 6.37 -21.26 -4.98
CA TYR A 500 7.80 -21.06 -4.74
C TYR A 500 8.17 -20.87 -3.26
N ARG A 501 7.20 -20.66 -2.37
CA ARG A 501 7.38 -20.44 -0.91
C ARG A 501 8.40 -19.36 -0.55
N LYS A 502 8.72 -18.45 -1.49
CA LYS A 502 9.73 -17.40 -1.34
C LYS A 502 9.15 -16.06 -1.77
N THR A 503 8.79 -15.24 -0.79
CA THR A 503 8.29 -13.87 -1.03
C THR A 503 9.41 -12.94 -1.49
N ALA A 504 10.66 -13.24 -1.16
CA ALA A 504 11.81 -12.45 -1.58
C ALA A 504 12.01 -12.43 -3.11
N LEU A 505 11.62 -13.48 -3.84
CA LEU A 505 11.72 -13.51 -5.32
C LEU A 505 10.87 -12.43 -5.98
N VAL A 506 9.64 -12.22 -5.47
CA VAL A 506 8.73 -11.19 -5.99
C VAL A 506 9.33 -9.80 -5.77
N MET A 507 9.94 -9.55 -4.60
CA MET A 507 10.61 -8.29 -4.31
C MET A 507 11.79 -8.02 -5.25
N PHE A 508 12.63 -9.03 -5.54
CA PHE A 508 13.73 -8.84 -6.49
C PHE A 508 13.24 -8.56 -7.92
N LEU A 509 12.17 -9.22 -8.35
CA LEU A 509 11.58 -9.00 -9.66
C LEU A 509 11.08 -7.55 -9.80
N ILE A 510 10.29 -7.08 -8.84
CA ILE A 510 9.79 -5.70 -8.86
C ILE A 510 10.96 -4.70 -8.78
N ALA A 511 11.99 -4.97 -7.99
CA ALA A 511 13.16 -4.10 -7.88
C ALA A 511 13.90 -3.92 -9.21
N ILE A 512 14.06 -5.01 -9.98
CA ILE A 512 14.69 -4.95 -11.32
C ILE A 512 13.87 -4.08 -12.27
N VAL A 513 12.55 -4.27 -12.31
CA VAL A 513 11.67 -3.48 -13.19
C VAL A 513 11.66 -2.01 -12.78
N VAL A 514 11.60 -1.70 -11.48
CA VAL A 514 11.66 -0.31 -10.97
C VAL A 514 13.01 0.34 -11.27
N CYS A 515 14.12 -0.41 -11.12
CA CYS A 515 15.46 0.09 -11.39
C CYS A 515 15.66 0.43 -12.87
N THR A 516 15.28 -0.50 -13.75
CA THR A 516 15.37 -0.30 -15.21
C THR A 516 14.50 0.86 -15.68
N SER A 517 13.27 0.94 -15.18
CA SER A 517 12.37 2.07 -15.42
C SER A 517 12.95 3.41 -14.92
N GLY A 518 13.60 3.42 -13.75
CA GLY A 518 14.23 4.61 -13.19
C GLY A 518 15.44 5.09 -14.00
N ILE A 519 16.25 4.15 -14.50
CA ILE A 519 17.38 4.47 -15.39
C ILE A 519 16.88 5.08 -16.69
N VAL A 520 15.89 4.47 -17.34
CA VAL A 520 15.34 4.99 -18.61
C VAL A 520 14.74 6.37 -18.42
N MET A 521 13.94 6.60 -17.37
CA MET A 521 13.41 7.93 -17.04
C MET A 521 14.52 8.94 -16.75
N GLY A 522 15.60 8.53 -16.07
CA GLY A 522 16.76 9.39 -15.81
C GLY A 522 17.45 9.83 -17.10
N VAL A 523 17.66 8.90 -18.04
CA VAL A 523 18.27 9.20 -19.34
C VAL A 523 17.35 10.09 -20.18
N LEU A 524 16.06 9.76 -20.31
CA LEU A 524 15.11 10.57 -21.07
C LEU A 524 14.93 11.97 -20.48
N GLY A 525 14.85 12.08 -19.15
CA GLY A 525 14.78 13.37 -18.47
C GLY A 525 16.04 14.20 -18.68
N LEU A 526 17.22 13.58 -18.67
CA LEU A 526 18.47 14.28 -18.95
C LEU A 526 18.52 14.78 -20.41
N LEU A 527 18.13 13.95 -21.37
CA LEU A 527 18.07 14.35 -22.79
C LEU A 527 17.07 15.48 -23.02
N ASP A 528 15.92 15.46 -22.35
CA ASP A 528 14.93 16.55 -22.43
C ASP A 528 15.50 17.87 -21.88
N ILE A 529 16.18 17.84 -20.74
CA ILE A 529 16.85 19.02 -20.16
C ILE A 529 17.94 19.55 -21.10
N LEU A 530 18.73 18.67 -21.72
CA LEU A 530 19.80 19.06 -22.64
C LEU A 530 19.25 19.70 -23.93
N ASN A 531 18.13 19.20 -24.44
CA ASN A 531 17.55 19.68 -25.70
C ASN A 531 16.63 20.91 -25.52
N ASN A 532 15.85 20.95 -24.44
CA ASN A 532 14.79 21.94 -24.23
C ASN A 532 15.08 22.94 -23.10
N GLY A 533 16.17 22.75 -22.35
CA GLY A 533 16.54 23.58 -21.21
C GLY A 533 15.60 23.44 -20.01
N PHE A 534 15.85 24.24 -18.97
CA PHE A 534 15.02 24.27 -17.77
C PHE A 534 13.78 25.15 -17.98
N ARG A 535 12.61 24.51 -18.12
CA ARG A 535 11.31 25.22 -18.19
C ARG A 535 10.91 25.79 -16.81
N GLY A 536 10.22 26.92 -16.81
CA GLY A 536 9.71 27.60 -15.61
C GLY A 536 8.42 26.99 -15.05
N PHE A 537 7.99 27.46 -13.88
CA PHE A 537 6.75 27.04 -13.24
C PHE A 537 5.52 27.50 -14.03
N ARG A 538 4.46 26.67 -14.02
CA ARG A 538 3.16 26.97 -14.61
C ARG A 538 2.26 27.66 -13.59
N SER A 539 1.40 28.58 -14.03
CA SER A 539 0.40 29.17 -13.14
C SER A 539 -0.69 28.14 -12.81
N LEU A 540 -1.12 28.10 -11.55
CA LEU A 540 -2.21 27.21 -11.12
C LEU A 540 -3.55 27.66 -11.74
N CYS A 541 -3.73 28.98 -11.85
CA CYS A 541 -4.84 29.68 -12.44
C CYS A 541 -4.33 30.47 -13.63
N ILE A 542 -4.95 30.29 -14.80
CA ILE A 542 -4.76 31.20 -15.92
C ILE A 542 -5.63 32.43 -15.63
N ALA A 543 -5.07 33.63 -15.72
CA ALA A 543 -5.86 34.85 -15.65
C ALA A 543 -6.81 34.84 -16.87
N VAL A 544 -8.10 34.74 -16.61
CA VAL A 544 -9.15 34.96 -17.61
C VAL A 544 -9.26 36.45 -17.85
#